data_AF-A0A7C9EGL9-F1
#
_entry.id   AF-A0A7C9EGL9-F1
#
_cell.length_a   1.000
_cell.length_b   1.000
_cell.length_c   1.000
_cell.angle_alpha   90.00
_cell.angle_beta   90.00
_cell.angle_gamma   90.00
#
_symmetry.space_group_name_H-M   'P 1'
#
loop_
_entity.id
_entity.type
_entity.pdbx_description
1 polymer ?
#
loop_
_entity_poly.entity_id
_entity_poly.type
_entity_poly.pdbx_seq_one_letter_code
_entity_poly.pdbx_strand_id
1 'polypeptide(L)'
;GQQPDFSEPVVLSLDRGGCTVEDFCNHIHRTLVKDLKYALVWGTSPRHYPQHCGLTHVLQDEDVVQIVKKKEKEEGGRGRFKSHSNAPARISDREKKAPLKT
;
A
#
# COMPACT_ATOMS: atom_id res chain seq x y z
N GLY A 1 -8.44 7.49 6.21
CA GLY A 1 -7.27 8.26 5.77
C GLY A 1 -7.15 9.49 6.64
N GLN A 2 -6.00 10.15 6.64
CA GLN A 2 -5.85 11.49 7.20
C GLN A 2 -5.96 12.51 6.07
N GLN A 3 -6.37 13.74 6.40
CA GLN A 3 -6.27 14.84 5.45
C GLN A 3 -4.79 15.14 5.18
N PRO A 4 -4.43 15.59 3.96
CA PRO A 4 -3.08 16.02 3.68
C PRO A 4 -2.70 17.20 4.59
N ASP A 5 -1.46 17.18 5.08
CA ASP A 5 -0.90 18.30 5.82
C ASP A 5 -0.26 19.29 4.85
N PHE A 6 -0.60 20.57 4.98
CA PHE A 6 -0.09 21.67 4.16
C PHE A 6 0.93 22.54 4.90
N SER A 7 1.16 22.29 6.19
CA SER A 7 2.09 23.08 7.01
C SER A 7 3.54 22.63 6.84
N GLU A 8 3.77 21.33 6.67
CA GLU A 8 5.10 20.73 6.50
C GLU A 8 5.19 19.93 5.19
N PRO A 9 5.40 20.58 4.03
CA PRO A 9 5.54 19.89 2.74
C PRO A 9 6.92 19.24 2.59
N VAL A 10 6.98 18.17 1.79
CA VAL A 10 8.26 17.56 1.38
C VAL A 10 8.81 18.34 0.19
N VAL A 11 9.95 19.00 0.38
CA VAL A 11 10.61 19.77 -0.67
C VAL A 11 11.57 18.88 -1.46
N LEU A 12 11.30 18.71 -2.75
CA LEU A 12 12.16 17.99 -3.70
C LEU A 12 13.00 18.99 -4.50
N SER A 13 14.21 18.58 -4.87
CA SER A 13 15.11 19.39 -5.69
C SER A 13 15.91 18.51 -6.64
N LEU A 14 16.24 19.05 -7.82
CA LEU A 14 17.03 18.35 -8.83
C LEU A 14 18.39 17.90 -8.30
N ASP A 15 19.01 18.70 -7.42
CA ASP A 15 20.30 18.38 -6.81
C ASP A 15 20.22 17.25 -5.76
N ARG A 16 19.01 16.94 -5.25
CA ARG A 16 18.78 15.95 -4.19
C ARG A 16 18.12 14.65 -4.68
N GLY A 17 18.33 14.32 -5.95
CA GLY A 17 17.84 13.08 -6.54
C GLY A 17 16.74 13.26 -7.57
N GLY A 18 16.18 14.45 -7.73
CA GLY A 18 15.14 14.72 -8.73
C GLY A 18 13.77 15.00 -8.12
N CYS A 19 12.77 15.03 -8.99
CA CYS A 19 11.37 15.35 -8.64
C CYS A 19 10.42 14.19 -8.99
N THR A 20 10.89 12.94 -8.96
CA THR A 20 10.02 11.79 -9.26
C THR A 20 9.30 11.27 -8.01
N VAL A 21 8.26 10.47 -8.20
CA VAL A 21 7.59 9.74 -7.10
C VAL A 21 8.57 8.81 -6.37
N GLU A 22 9.57 8.27 -7.05
CA GLU A 22 10.65 7.49 -6.41
C GLU A 22 11.46 8.35 -5.42
N ASP A 23 11.87 9.54 -5.85
CA ASP A 23 12.66 10.47 -5.03
C ASP A 23 11.86 10.99 -3.83
N PHE A 24 10.57 11.22 -4.03
CA PHE A 24 9.61 11.55 -2.97
C PHE A 24 9.56 10.45 -1.90
N CYS A 25 9.45 9.18 -2.32
CA CYS A 25 9.45 8.06 -1.39
C CYS A 25 10.79 7.93 -0.66
N ASN A 26 11.91 8.16 -1.35
CA ASN A 26 13.26 8.11 -0.77
C ASN A 26 13.49 9.21 0.27
N HIS A 27 12.90 10.40 0.10
CA HIS A 27 12.96 11.48 1.08
C HIS A 27 12.26 11.12 2.40
N ILE A 28 11.14 10.42 2.33
CA ILE A 28 10.41 9.98 3.53
C ILE A 28 11.15 8.79 4.16
N HIS A 29 11.37 7.72 3.40
CA HIS A 29 12.07 6.53 3.87
C HIS A 29 12.50 5.60 2.72
N ARG A 30 13.76 5.20 2.68
CA ARG A 30 14.36 4.38 1.60
C ARG A 30 13.66 3.04 1.34
N THR A 31 12.97 2.46 2.32
CA THR A 31 12.25 1.18 2.10
C THR A 31 10.89 1.36 1.43
N LEU A 32 10.32 2.58 1.43
CA LEU A 32 8.98 2.83 0.89
C LEU A 32 8.90 2.51 -0.60
N VAL A 33 9.98 2.72 -1.35
CA VAL A 33 10.04 2.42 -2.78
C VAL A 33 9.71 0.93 -3.05
N LYS A 34 10.16 0.01 -2.18
CA LYS A 34 9.91 -1.43 -2.32
C LYS A 34 8.45 -1.79 -2.02
N ASP A 35 7.89 -1.12 -1.02
CA ASP A 35 6.55 -1.38 -0.51
C ASP A 35 5.46 -0.64 -1.30
N LEU A 36 5.82 0.32 -2.15
CA LEU A 36 4.88 1.10 -2.94
C LEU A 36 4.16 0.22 -3.96
N LYS A 37 2.83 0.25 -3.93
CA LYS A 37 1.97 -0.38 -4.94
C LYS A 37 1.65 0.60 -6.06
N TYR A 38 1.22 1.80 -5.69
CA TYR A 38 0.99 2.94 -6.58
C TYR A 38 0.90 4.23 -5.74
N ALA A 39 1.08 5.38 -6.39
CA ALA A 39 0.78 6.68 -5.83
C ALA A 39 -0.50 7.24 -6.46
N LEU A 40 -1.35 7.89 -5.67
CA LEU A 40 -2.42 8.73 -6.18
C LEU A 40 -1.93 10.16 -6.16
N VAL A 41 -2.02 10.85 -7.29
CA VAL A 41 -1.59 12.24 -7.41
C VAL A 41 -2.77 13.12 -7.76
N TRP A 42 -2.86 14.25 -7.07
CA TRP A 42 -3.74 15.38 -7.39
C TRP A 42 -2.88 16.60 -7.62
N GLY A 43 -3.11 17.31 -8.72
CA GLY A 43 -2.37 18.52 -9.06
C GLY A 43 -2.22 18.66 -10.57
N THR A 44 -1.19 19.37 -11.00
CA THR A 44 -0.96 19.69 -12.42
C THR A 44 -0.13 18.63 -13.14
N SER A 45 0.61 17.78 -12.41
CA SER A 45 1.43 16.74 -13.04
C SER A 45 0.63 15.60 -13.70
N PRO A 46 -0.47 15.05 -13.12
CA PRO A 46 -1.29 14.08 -13.81
C PRO A 46 -2.28 14.75 -14.75
N ARG A 47 -2.67 14.06 -15.82
CA ARG A 47 -3.65 14.59 -16.78
C ARG A 47 -5.09 14.54 -16.24
N HIS A 48 -5.39 13.57 -15.38
CA HIS A 48 -6.70 13.40 -14.76
C HIS A 48 -6.52 13.25 -13.24
N TYR A 49 -7.48 13.70 -12.45
CA TYR A 49 -7.39 13.66 -10.99
C TYR A 49 -8.57 12.88 -10.38
N PRO A 50 -8.31 11.92 -9.46
CA PRO A 50 -7.01 11.32 -9.14
C PRO A 50 -6.51 10.38 -10.25
N GLN A 51 -5.20 10.38 -10.50
CA GLN A 51 -4.55 9.41 -11.39
C GLN A 51 -3.62 8.49 -10.59
N HIS A 52 -3.59 7.23 -11.01
CA HIS A 52 -2.64 6.24 -10.50
C HIS A 52 -1.29 6.44 -11.20
N CYS A 53 -0.28 6.75 -10.42
CA CYS A 53 1.07 7.01 -10.87
C CYS A 53 2.05 5.94 -10.35
N GLY A 54 3.05 5.63 -11.18
CA GLY A 54 4.19 4.79 -10.82
C GLY A 54 5.37 5.61 -10.28
N LEU A 55 6.47 4.93 -10.00
CA LEU A 55 7.70 5.54 -9.48
C LEU A 55 8.33 6.56 -10.43
N THR A 56 8.20 6.35 -11.75
CA THR A 56 8.77 7.21 -12.79
C THR A 56 7.99 8.49 -13.05
N HIS A 57 6.83 8.69 -12.39
CA HIS A 57 6.02 9.89 -12.58
C HIS A 57 6.75 11.10 -12.01
N VAL A 58 6.85 12.16 -12.80
CA VAL A 58 7.48 13.42 -12.39
C VAL A 58 6.43 14.28 -11.69
N LEU A 59 6.70 14.64 -10.44
CA LEU A 59 5.89 15.53 -9.63
C LEU A 59 6.18 16.98 -9.99
N GLN A 60 5.16 17.81 -9.88
CA GLN A 60 5.24 19.26 -9.99
C GLN A 60 5.01 19.91 -8.62
N ASP A 61 5.30 21.21 -8.55
CA ASP A 61 5.09 21.98 -7.35
C ASP A 61 3.62 21.94 -6.91
N GLU A 62 3.40 21.95 -5.60
CA GLU A 62 2.08 21.88 -4.95
C GLU A 62 1.24 20.60 -5.24
N ASP A 63 1.83 19.56 -5.85
CA ASP A 63 1.15 18.28 -6.01
C ASP A 63 0.86 17.61 -4.66
N VAL A 64 -0.37 17.13 -4.49
CA VAL A 64 -0.77 16.30 -3.35
C VAL A 64 -0.62 14.83 -3.73
N VAL A 65 0.15 14.09 -2.94
CA VAL A 65 0.47 12.68 -3.21
C VAL A 65 0.00 11.79 -2.06
N GLN A 66 -0.72 10.72 -2.39
CA GLN A 66 -1.04 9.65 -1.45
C GLN A 66 -0.30 8.37 -1.83
N ILE A 67 0.59 7.91 -0.94
CA ILE A 67 1.31 6.64 -1.10
C ILE A 67 0.42 5.48 -0.67
N VAL A 68 0.21 4.51 -1.57
CA VAL A 68 -0.49 3.26 -1.27
C VAL A 68 0.50 2.10 -1.24
N LYS A 69 0.63 1.47 -0.06
CA LYS A 69 1.49 0.30 0.14
C LYS A 69 0.87 -0.98 -0.42
N LYS A 70 1.71 -1.93 -0.80
CA LYS A 70 1.32 -3.30 -1.13
C LYS A 70 0.73 -3.95 0.13
N LYS A 71 -0.34 -4.72 -0.04
CA LYS A 71 -0.85 -5.58 1.03
C LYS A 71 0.04 -6.81 1.07
N GLU A 72 0.80 -6.98 2.14
CA GLU A 72 1.46 -8.25 2.41
C GLU A 72 0.38 -9.31 2.61
N LYS A 73 0.44 -10.39 1.81
CA LYS A 73 -0.31 -11.60 2.12
C LYS A 73 0.58 -12.39 3.07
N GLU A 74 0.40 -12.20 4.37
CA GLU A 74 0.86 -13.23 5.31
C GLU A 74 0.11 -14.53 4.95
N GLU A 75 0.84 -15.58 4.59
CA GLU A 75 0.26 -16.92 4.40
C GLU A 75 -0.47 -17.40 5.67
N GLY A 76 -0.17 -16.80 6.83
CA GLY A 76 -0.84 -17.01 8.12
C GLY A 76 -1.81 -15.91 8.53
N GLY A 77 -2.81 -15.58 7.71
CA GLY A 77 -3.84 -14.61 8.13
C GLY A 77 -4.57 -15.02 9.42
N ARG A 78 -4.44 -14.22 10.49
CA ARG A 78 -5.27 -14.34 11.70
C ARG A 78 -6.73 -14.01 11.37
N GLY A 79 -7.57 -15.04 11.33
CA GLY A 79 -9.01 -14.89 11.14
C GLY A 79 -9.74 -16.23 11.09
N ARG A 80 -10.88 -16.32 11.79
CA ARG A 80 -11.73 -17.50 11.99
C ARG A 80 -12.36 -18.09 10.71
N PHE A 81 -12.19 -17.45 9.57
CA PHE A 81 -12.91 -17.74 8.33
C PHE A 81 -12.02 -18.18 7.16
N LYS A 82 -10.87 -18.82 7.43
CA LYS A 82 -10.09 -19.51 6.38
C LYS A 82 -10.23 -21.03 6.52
N SER A 83 -11.29 -21.60 5.94
CA SER A 83 -11.25 -23.00 5.49
C SER A 83 -10.68 -23.00 4.07
N HIS A 84 -9.38 -23.25 3.92
CA HIS A 84 -8.80 -23.58 2.63
C HIS A 84 -8.97 -25.08 2.37
N SER A 85 -10.09 -25.45 1.75
CA SER A 85 -10.17 -26.65 0.93
C SER A 85 -11.10 -26.37 -0.24
N ASN A 86 -10.58 -26.42 -1.48
CA ASN A 86 -11.42 -26.53 -2.67
C ASN A 86 -12.02 -27.93 -2.83
N ALA A 87 -11.71 -28.86 -1.92
CA ALA A 87 -12.39 -30.15 -1.81
C ALA A 87 -13.72 -29.96 -1.05
N PRO A 88 -14.82 -30.61 -1.48
CA PRO A 88 -16.04 -30.66 -0.68
C PRO A 88 -15.72 -31.36 0.64
N ALA A 89 -16.07 -30.73 1.76
CA ALA A 89 -15.90 -31.33 3.08
C ALA A 89 -16.75 -32.61 3.15
N ARG A 90 -16.11 -33.79 3.09
CA ARG A 90 -16.81 -35.05 3.30
C ARG A 90 -17.10 -35.20 4.79
N ILE A 91 -18.36 -35.54 5.10
CA ILE A 91 -18.84 -35.73 6.48
C ILE A 91 -18.02 -36.81 7.21
N SER A 92 -17.42 -37.74 6.47
CA SER A 92 -16.51 -38.79 6.97
C SER A 92 -15.23 -38.27 7.60
N ASP A 93 -14.73 -37.11 7.18
CA ASP A 93 -13.41 -36.59 7.56
C ASP A 93 -13.48 -35.70 8.82
N ARG A 94 -14.67 -35.59 9.42
CA ARG A 94 -14.92 -34.75 10.60
C ARG A 94 -14.52 -35.50 11.86
N GLU A 95 -13.29 -35.31 12.31
CA GLU A 95 -12.87 -35.74 13.64
C GLU A 95 -13.63 -34.95 14.72
N LYS A 96 -14.31 -35.65 15.62
CA LYS A 96 -14.99 -35.04 16.76
C LYS A 96 -13.94 -34.55 17.75
N LYS A 97 -13.88 -33.22 17.97
CA LYS A 97 -13.05 -32.65 19.03
C LYS A 97 -13.47 -33.21 20.39
N ALA A 98 -12.50 -33.53 21.23
CA ALA A 98 -12.74 -33.99 22.60
C ALA A 98 -13.54 -32.94 23.40
N PRO A 99 -14.47 -33.36 24.28
CA PRO A 99 -15.21 -32.44 25.12
C PRO A 99 -14.25 -31.67 26.02
N LEU A 100 -14.51 -30.36 26.16
CA LEU A 100 -13.78 -29.51 27.10
C LEU A 100 -13.99 -30.06 28.51
N LYS A 101 -12.88 -30.31 29.23
CA LYS A 101 -12.93 -30.66 30.64
C LYS A 101 -13.43 -29.44 31.43
N THR A 102 -14.48 -29.64 32.20
CA THR A 102 -15.06 -28.69 33.16
C THR A 102 -14.08 -28.33 34.27
#